data_AF-A0A0S8DFM0-F1
#
_entry.id   AF-A0A0S8DFM0-F1
#
_cell.length_a   1.000
_cell.length_b   1.000
_cell.length_c   1.000
_cell.angle_alpha   90.00
_cell.angle_beta   90.00
_cell.angle_gamma   90.00
#
_symmetry.space_group_name_H-M   'P 1'
#
loop_
_entity.id
_entity.type
_entity.pdbx_description
1 polymer ?
#
loop_
_entity_poly.entity_id
_entity_poly.type
_entity_poly.pdbx_seq_one_letter_code
_entity_poly.pdbx_strand_id
1 'polypeptide(L)'
;ALGYEKINLTGGSYGGAVVLTYCLRYPKRIHRAVMIEAAFPYDIAFGKPRTVDARFERLNALWKNDSKAIERSPDIVQTIKNALKKMPRQWQGMPIDPSKVRIVTYLGLYERAYVNLIFDAYIAAEQGDFSSIAVMSLMYDQLMGNFESVGDLLAKTYSSVTDPQRDFMAELDDRDSVIGSPMALMAWGAFQHSQWPVKPVSVEHPPTQESPVETLLIYGSKEAGEEFRGRYGSMFTNAEWVMFDDLGHMDVWKIIGDGMTHQIHRFVDDGVVDTSEIGTIPRWDFTPQTTFYQMFQQMASQGTRQPSNN
;
A
#
# COMPACT_ATOMS: atom_id res chain seq x y z
N ALA A 1 3.58 31.74 9.60
CA ALA A 1 4.55 31.28 8.59
C ALA A 1 4.08 31.62 7.17
N LEU A 2 2.88 31.21 6.75
CA LEU A 2 2.39 31.43 5.37
C LEU A 2 1.36 32.58 5.21
N GLY A 3 0.90 33.19 6.31
CA GLY A 3 0.00 34.36 6.26
C GLY A 3 -1.50 34.05 6.11
N TYR A 4 -1.89 32.77 5.97
CA TYR A 4 -3.29 32.37 5.83
C TYR A 4 -4.02 32.26 7.18
N GLU A 5 -5.28 32.72 7.22
CA GLU A 5 -6.17 32.55 8.38
C GLU A 5 -6.72 31.12 8.48
N LYS A 6 -7.08 30.55 7.32
CA LYS A 6 -7.47 29.16 7.12
C LYS A 6 -6.72 28.57 5.93
N ILE A 7 -6.49 27.26 5.95
CA ILE A 7 -5.83 26.53 4.87
C ILE A 7 -6.68 25.35 4.41
N ASN A 8 -6.51 24.98 3.15
CA ASN A 8 -6.91 23.66 2.65
C ASN A 8 -5.77 22.68 2.92
N LEU A 9 -6.10 21.44 3.25
CA LEU A 9 -5.12 20.39 3.48
C LEU A 9 -5.37 19.20 2.56
N THR A 10 -4.31 18.67 1.96
CA THR A 10 -4.37 17.44 1.17
C THR A 10 -3.27 16.50 1.63
N GLY A 11 -3.60 15.22 1.80
CA GLY A 11 -2.66 14.21 2.27
C GLY A 11 -2.95 12.85 1.65
N GLY A 12 -1.93 12.26 1.04
CA GLY A 12 -1.97 10.89 0.53
C GLY A 12 -1.27 9.91 1.48
N SER A 13 -1.74 8.66 1.59
CA SER A 13 -1.06 7.63 2.38
C SER A 13 -0.84 8.09 3.84
N TYR A 14 0.39 8.04 4.37
CA TYR A 14 0.75 8.62 5.67
C TYR A 14 0.30 10.09 5.86
N GLY A 15 0.30 10.88 4.78
CA GLY A 15 -0.19 12.25 4.80
C GLY A 15 -1.63 12.37 5.27
N GLY A 16 -2.48 11.37 5.05
CA GLY A 16 -3.84 11.33 5.58
C GLY A 16 -3.91 11.37 7.10
N ALA A 17 -3.02 10.62 7.78
CA ALA A 17 -2.92 10.64 9.24
C ALA A 17 -2.49 12.03 9.76
N VAL A 18 -1.58 12.69 9.04
CA VAL A 18 -1.15 14.07 9.34
C VAL A 18 -2.32 15.04 9.17
N VAL A 19 -3.05 14.96 8.06
CA VAL A 19 -4.21 15.82 7.79
C VAL A 19 -5.27 15.64 8.86
N LEU A 20 -5.64 14.39 9.22
CA LEU A 20 -6.65 14.16 10.23
C LEU A 20 -6.21 14.72 11.59
N THR A 21 -4.98 14.43 12.00
CA THR A 21 -4.44 14.94 13.27
C THR A 21 -4.51 16.47 13.31
N TYR A 22 -4.21 17.14 12.20
CA TYR A 22 -4.34 18.59 12.11
C TYR A 22 -5.80 19.06 12.17
N CYS A 23 -6.72 18.35 11.51
CA CYS A 23 -8.16 18.63 11.56
C CYS A 23 -8.74 18.47 12.98
N LEU A 24 -8.28 17.46 13.74
CA LEU A 24 -8.68 17.24 15.13
C LEU A 24 -8.12 18.30 16.07
N ARG A 25 -6.89 18.77 15.84
CA ARG A 25 -6.22 19.75 16.70
C ARG A 25 -6.62 21.19 16.41
N TYR A 26 -6.84 21.54 15.14
CA TYR A 26 -7.09 22.92 14.70
C TYR A 26 -8.29 23.04 13.74
N PRO A 27 -9.48 22.52 14.09
CA PRO A 27 -10.62 22.46 13.16
C PRO A 27 -11.04 23.85 12.64
N LYS A 28 -10.90 24.91 13.45
CA LYS A 28 -11.25 26.28 13.05
C LYS A 28 -10.26 26.93 12.06
N ARG A 29 -9.10 26.32 11.85
CA ARG A 29 -8.04 26.79 10.93
C ARG A 29 -8.04 26.04 9.61
N ILE A 30 -8.87 25.02 9.46
CA ILE A 30 -9.01 24.27 8.22
C ILE A 30 -10.29 24.71 7.51
N HIS A 31 -10.18 24.97 6.22
CA HIS A 31 -11.33 25.21 5.37
C HIS A 31 -11.90 23.88 4.89
N ARG A 32 -11.12 23.11 4.11
CA ARG A 32 -11.46 21.74 3.69
C ARG A 32 -10.24 20.83 3.72
N ALA A 33 -10.50 19.54 3.85
CA ALA A 33 -9.48 18.50 3.85
C ALA A 33 -9.71 17.49 2.73
N VAL A 34 -8.63 17.01 2.11
CA VAL A 34 -8.65 15.91 1.16
C VAL A 34 -7.70 14.84 1.62
N MET A 35 -8.20 13.61 1.71
CA MET A 35 -7.46 12.43 2.12
C MET A 35 -7.54 11.39 1.01
N ILE A 36 -6.40 10.96 0.49
CA ILE A 36 -6.36 10.04 -0.65
C ILE A 36 -5.59 8.80 -0.21
N GLU A 37 -6.21 7.62 -0.31
CA GLU A 37 -5.64 6.36 0.20
C GLU A 37 -5.04 6.50 1.61
N ALA A 38 -5.76 7.18 2.49
CA ALA A 38 -5.19 7.63 3.75
C ALA A 38 -4.86 6.46 4.69
N ALA A 39 -3.65 6.51 5.25
CA ALA A 39 -3.36 5.85 6.52
C ALA A 39 -4.02 6.64 7.66
N PHE A 40 -4.26 5.97 8.79
CA PHE A 40 -4.96 6.57 9.92
C PHE A 40 -4.05 6.68 11.15
N PRO A 41 -4.19 7.72 12.00
CA PRO A 41 -3.25 7.98 13.09
C PRO A 41 -3.35 6.99 14.26
N TYR A 42 -4.07 5.89 14.11
CA TYR A 42 -4.33 4.90 15.16
C TYR A 42 -3.91 3.46 14.80
N ASP A 43 -3.40 3.25 13.59
CA ASP A 43 -3.00 1.94 13.06
C ASP A 43 -2.13 2.07 11.79
N ILE A 44 -1.15 2.99 11.81
CA ILE A 44 -0.27 3.23 10.66
C ILE A 44 0.46 1.94 10.26
N ALA A 45 0.58 1.70 8.95
CA ALA A 45 1.18 0.48 8.38
C ALA A 45 0.54 -0.83 8.87
N PHE A 46 -0.66 -0.78 9.45
CA PHE A 46 -1.34 -1.95 9.97
C PHE A 46 -2.32 -2.52 8.94
N GLY A 47 -1.99 -3.69 8.40
CA GLY A 47 -2.93 -4.54 7.66
C GLY A 47 -2.97 -5.91 8.32
N LYS A 48 -4.15 -6.49 8.50
CA LYS A 48 -4.24 -7.87 9.02
C LYS A 48 -3.98 -8.88 7.89
N PRO A 49 -3.44 -10.07 8.17
CA PRO A 49 -3.27 -11.11 7.16
C PRO A 49 -4.55 -11.38 6.35
N ARG A 50 -5.71 -11.41 7.01
CA ARG A 50 -7.01 -11.55 6.36
C ARG A 50 -7.34 -10.43 5.36
N THR A 51 -6.97 -9.18 5.66
CA THR A 51 -7.17 -8.04 4.73
C THR A 51 -6.28 -8.20 3.50
N VAL A 52 -5.04 -8.69 3.69
CA VAL A 52 -4.11 -9.00 2.59
C VAL A 52 -4.65 -10.14 1.73
N ASP A 53 -5.14 -11.21 2.36
CA ASP A 53 -5.74 -12.35 1.66
C ASP A 53 -6.99 -11.93 0.87
N ALA A 54 -7.85 -11.08 1.43
CA ALA A 54 -9.02 -10.56 0.73
C ALA A 54 -8.62 -9.81 -0.56
N ARG A 55 -7.49 -9.08 -0.54
CA ARG A 55 -6.94 -8.45 -1.75
C ARG A 55 -6.52 -9.50 -2.77
N PHE A 56 -5.82 -10.56 -2.35
CA PHE A 56 -5.45 -11.66 -3.23
C PHE A 56 -6.67 -12.37 -3.83
N GLU A 57 -7.71 -12.63 -3.05
CA GLU A 57 -8.94 -13.25 -3.53
C GLU A 57 -9.69 -12.36 -4.52
N ARG A 58 -9.73 -11.04 -4.29
CA ARG A 58 -10.27 -10.08 -5.26
C ARG A 58 -9.50 -10.13 -6.58
N LEU A 59 -8.17 -10.12 -6.52
CA LEU A 59 -7.32 -10.23 -7.71
C LEU A 59 -7.51 -11.58 -8.42
N ASN A 60 -7.67 -12.68 -7.69
CA ASN A 60 -7.97 -14.00 -8.25
C ASN A 60 -9.32 -14.02 -8.97
N ALA A 61 -10.33 -13.34 -8.44
CA ALA A 61 -11.63 -13.21 -9.09
C ALA A 61 -11.52 -12.42 -10.41
N LEU A 62 -10.75 -11.33 -10.43
CA LEU A 62 -10.46 -10.58 -11.67
C LEU A 62 -9.69 -11.44 -12.68
N TRP A 63 -8.67 -12.17 -12.19
CA TRP A 63 -7.84 -13.08 -12.98
C TRP A 63 -8.69 -14.18 -13.64
N LYS A 64 -9.61 -14.81 -12.89
CA LYS A 64 -10.54 -15.84 -13.39
C LYS A 64 -11.58 -15.31 -14.38
N ASN A 65 -11.71 -14.00 -14.53
CA ASN A 65 -12.57 -13.39 -15.55
C ASN A 65 -11.80 -12.98 -16.82
N ASP A 66 -10.49 -13.20 -16.86
CA ASP A 66 -9.63 -12.96 -18.02
C ASP A 66 -9.17 -14.29 -18.63
N SER A 67 -9.57 -14.54 -19.88
CA SER A 67 -9.26 -15.80 -20.56
C SER A 67 -7.77 -16.02 -20.78
N LYS A 68 -7.01 -14.95 -21.09
CA LYS A 68 -5.56 -15.03 -21.28
C LYS A 68 -4.84 -15.28 -19.96
N ALA A 69 -5.37 -14.76 -18.87
CA ALA A 69 -4.82 -14.98 -17.54
C ALA A 69 -5.02 -16.44 -17.09
N ILE A 70 -6.23 -16.99 -17.25
CA ILE A 70 -6.53 -18.38 -16.91
C ILE A 70 -5.65 -19.38 -17.67
N GLU A 71 -5.33 -19.09 -18.95
CA GLU A 71 -4.40 -19.92 -19.74
C GLU A 71 -3.00 -20.02 -19.12
N ARG A 72 -2.55 -18.98 -18.39
CA ARG A 72 -1.25 -18.97 -17.70
C ARG A 72 -1.29 -19.64 -16.34
N SER A 73 -2.40 -19.48 -15.60
CA SER A 73 -2.68 -20.19 -14.36
C SER A 73 -4.18 -20.20 -14.09
N PRO A 74 -4.82 -21.33 -13.74
CA PRO A 74 -6.25 -21.36 -13.45
C PRO A 74 -6.61 -20.74 -12.09
N ASP A 75 -5.66 -20.63 -11.17
CA ASP A 75 -5.85 -20.06 -9.84
C ASP A 75 -4.55 -19.41 -9.36
N ILE A 76 -4.44 -18.09 -9.52
CA ILE A 76 -3.20 -17.38 -9.24
C ILE A 76 -2.83 -17.41 -7.76
N VAL A 77 -3.82 -17.47 -6.85
CA VAL A 77 -3.57 -17.58 -5.41
C VAL A 77 -2.98 -18.93 -5.07
N GLN A 78 -3.52 -20.01 -5.64
CA GLN A 78 -2.96 -21.34 -5.44
C GLN A 78 -1.55 -21.45 -6.04
N THR A 79 -1.30 -20.85 -7.21
CA THR A 79 0.03 -20.74 -7.81
C THR A 79 1.03 -20.06 -6.87
N ILE A 80 0.66 -18.92 -6.28
CA ILE A 80 1.50 -18.20 -5.31
C ILE A 80 1.81 -19.08 -4.10
N LYS A 81 0.80 -19.72 -3.49
CA LYS A 81 0.99 -20.63 -2.35
C LYS A 81 1.92 -21.80 -2.68
N ASN A 82 1.76 -22.39 -3.86
CA ASN A 82 2.58 -23.51 -4.32
C ASN A 82 4.04 -23.09 -4.54
N ALA A 83 4.27 -21.95 -5.18
CA ALA A 83 5.60 -21.40 -5.41
C ALA A 83 6.30 -21.05 -4.09
N LEU A 84 5.59 -20.41 -3.15
CA LEU A 84 6.12 -20.11 -1.80
C LEU A 84 6.52 -21.37 -1.04
N LYS A 85 5.73 -22.45 -1.13
CA LYS A 85 6.03 -23.73 -0.49
C LYS A 85 7.28 -24.42 -1.05
N LYS A 86 7.55 -24.23 -2.35
CA LYS A 86 8.71 -24.82 -3.06
C LYS A 86 9.93 -23.90 -3.10
N MET A 87 9.82 -22.68 -2.58
CA MET A 87 10.85 -21.64 -2.73
C MET A 87 12.20 -22.11 -2.16
N PRO A 88 13.25 -22.17 -2.99
CA PRO A 88 14.58 -22.51 -2.51
C PRO A 88 15.19 -21.32 -1.76
N ARG A 89 16.25 -21.56 -0.98
CA ARG A 89 17.02 -20.49 -0.31
C ARG A 89 18.04 -19.82 -1.23
N GLN A 90 18.24 -20.36 -2.43
CA GLN A 90 19.11 -19.81 -3.45
C GLN A 90 18.65 -20.26 -4.84
N TRP A 91 18.95 -19.46 -5.86
CA TRP A 91 18.75 -19.81 -7.27
C TRP A 91 19.95 -19.35 -8.09
N GLN A 92 20.66 -20.29 -8.72
CA GLN A 92 21.86 -20.01 -9.52
C GLN A 92 22.90 -19.12 -8.78
N GLY A 93 23.09 -19.36 -7.48
CA GLY A 93 24.01 -18.60 -6.63
C GLY A 93 23.45 -17.28 -6.07
N MET A 94 22.27 -16.84 -6.51
CA MET A 94 21.59 -15.68 -5.90
C MET A 94 20.84 -16.12 -4.63
N PRO A 95 21.04 -15.47 -3.48
CA PRO A 95 20.32 -15.79 -2.26
C PRO A 95 18.83 -15.42 -2.38
N ILE A 96 17.98 -16.22 -1.75
CA ILE A 96 16.54 -15.96 -1.65
C ILE A 96 16.15 -15.96 -0.18
N ASP A 97 15.75 -14.78 0.29
CA ASP A 97 15.08 -14.57 1.56
C ASP A 97 13.55 -14.52 1.36
N PRO A 98 12.79 -15.51 1.85
CA PRO A 98 11.33 -15.55 1.73
C PRO A 98 10.63 -14.35 2.37
N SER A 99 11.19 -13.78 3.44
CA SER A 99 10.61 -12.60 4.11
C SER A 99 10.71 -11.38 3.20
N LYS A 100 11.87 -11.18 2.55
CA LYS A 100 12.05 -10.13 1.53
C LYS A 100 11.09 -10.31 0.36
N VAL A 101 10.94 -11.53 -0.14
CA VAL A 101 10.01 -11.83 -1.25
C VAL A 101 8.57 -11.50 -0.87
N ARG A 102 8.13 -11.84 0.34
CA ARG A 102 6.79 -11.50 0.84
C ARG A 102 6.59 -9.99 0.96
N ILE A 103 7.59 -9.24 1.44
CA ILE A 103 7.52 -7.77 1.51
C ILE A 103 7.41 -7.16 0.10
N VAL A 104 8.25 -7.57 -0.84
CA VAL A 104 8.18 -7.07 -2.23
C VAL A 104 6.86 -7.43 -2.89
N THR A 105 6.34 -8.63 -2.62
CA THR A 105 5.02 -9.04 -3.07
C THR A 105 3.94 -8.11 -2.53
N TYR A 106 3.93 -7.84 -1.22
CA TYR A 106 2.97 -6.93 -0.60
C TYR A 106 3.04 -5.51 -1.19
N LEU A 107 4.25 -4.94 -1.29
CA LEU A 107 4.44 -3.59 -1.81
C LEU A 107 4.03 -3.48 -3.28
N GLY A 108 4.25 -4.52 -4.08
CA GLY A 108 3.82 -4.49 -5.49
C GLY A 108 2.31 -4.63 -5.69
N LEU A 109 1.52 -4.95 -4.65
CA LEU A 109 0.05 -4.88 -4.72
C LEU A 109 -0.48 -3.44 -4.84
N TYR A 110 0.40 -2.44 -4.66
CA TYR A 110 0.05 -1.02 -4.69
C TYR A 110 -0.23 -0.51 -6.10
N GLU A 111 0.16 -1.26 -7.14
CA GLU A 111 0.08 -0.85 -8.53
C GLU A 111 -0.25 -2.04 -9.43
N ARG A 112 -1.19 -1.84 -10.36
CA ARG A 112 -1.59 -2.88 -11.32
C ARG A 112 -0.40 -3.45 -12.10
N ALA A 113 0.51 -2.58 -12.54
CA ALA A 113 1.69 -2.98 -13.30
C ALA A 113 2.61 -3.92 -12.51
N TYR A 114 2.82 -3.65 -11.21
CA TYR A 114 3.68 -4.48 -10.37
C TYR A 114 3.02 -5.81 -9.98
N VAL A 115 1.69 -5.83 -9.77
CA VAL A 115 0.94 -7.08 -9.60
C VAL A 115 1.17 -8.03 -10.78
N ASN A 116 1.16 -7.52 -12.02
CA ASN A 116 1.41 -8.35 -13.21
C ASN A 116 2.81 -8.99 -13.17
N LEU A 117 3.84 -8.24 -12.76
CA LEU A 117 5.20 -8.74 -12.60
C LEU A 117 5.29 -9.81 -11.51
N ILE A 118 4.60 -9.58 -10.39
CA ILE A 118 4.55 -10.51 -9.26
C ILE A 118 3.89 -11.82 -9.68
N PHE A 119 2.73 -11.75 -10.35
CA PHE A 119 2.01 -12.93 -10.81
C PHE A 119 2.84 -13.73 -11.80
N ASP A 120 3.51 -13.06 -12.74
CA ASP A 120 4.43 -13.73 -13.66
C ASP A 120 5.58 -14.44 -12.95
N ALA A 121 6.20 -13.78 -11.96
CA ALA A 121 7.27 -14.37 -11.16
C ALA A 121 6.82 -15.64 -10.42
N TYR A 122 5.61 -15.64 -9.85
CA TYR A 122 5.07 -16.81 -9.16
C TYR A 122 4.66 -17.94 -10.10
N ILE A 123 4.14 -17.62 -11.29
CA ILE A 123 3.84 -18.62 -12.33
C ILE A 123 5.13 -19.32 -12.79
N ALA A 124 6.18 -18.56 -13.10
CA ALA A 124 7.49 -19.12 -13.46
C ALA A 124 8.07 -19.98 -12.32
N ALA A 125 7.98 -19.50 -11.08
CA ALA A 125 8.46 -20.20 -9.90
C ALA A 125 7.70 -21.52 -9.64
N GLU A 126 6.38 -21.56 -9.87
CA GLU A 126 5.61 -22.80 -9.75
C GLU A 126 6.08 -23.88 -10.74
N GLN A 127 6.56 -23.45 -11.91
CA GLN A 127 7.14 -24.28 -12.97
C GLN A 127 8.63 -24.60 -12.74
N GLY A 128 9.24 -24.05 -11.69
CA GLY A 128 10.61 -24.35 -11.26
C GLY A 128 11.65 -23.30 -11.62
N ASP A 129 11.28 -22.18 -12.26
CA ASP A 129 12.18 -21.05 -12.51
C ASP A 129 12.01 -19.96 -11.44
N PHE A 130 12.94 -19.92 -10.49
CA PHE A 130 12.94 -18.95 -9.40
C PHE A 130 13.77 -17.68 -9.69
N SER A 131 14.15 -17.43 -10.95
CA SER A 131 14.99 -16.28 -11.31
C SER A 131 14.39 -14.93 -10.90
N SER A 132 13.12 -14.68 -11.25
CA SER A 132 12.41 -13.45 -10.86
C SER A 132 12.20 -13.35 -9.34
N ILE A 133 11.95 -14.47 -8.66
CA ILE A 133 11.84 -14.51 -7.18
C ILE A 133 13.17 -14.15 -6.51
N ALA A 134 14.30 -14.64 -7.05
CA ALA A 134 15.62 -14.28 -6.55
C ALA A 134 15.89 -12.78 -6.72
N VAL A 135 15.52 -12.23 -7.89
CA VAL A 135 15.61 -10.77 -8.12
C VAL A 135 14.71 -9.99 -7.16
N MET A 136 13.47 -10.43 -6.91
CA MET A 136 12.61 -9.79 -5.91
C MET A 136 13.27 -9.75 -4.53
N SER A 137 13.98 -10.81 -4.12
CA SER A 137 14.72 -10.83 -2.86
C SER A 137 15.84 -9.77 -2.82
N LEU A 138 16.56 -9.55 -3.93
CA LEU A 138 17.57 -8.51 -4.06
C LEU A 138 16.96 -7.09 -4.10
N MET A 139 15.85 -6.94 -4.81
CA MET A 139 15.16 -5.65 -4.95
C MET A 139 14.64 -5.09 -3.63
N TYR A 140 14.34 -5.95 -2.65
CA TYR A 140 13.99 -5.51 -1.30
C TYR A 140 15.04 -4.54 -0.73
N ASP A 141 16.33 -4.83 -0.87
CA ASP A 141 17.38 -3.98 -0.28
C ASP A 141 17.40 -2.59 -0.93
N GLN A 142 17.15 -2.53 -2.24
CA GLN A 142 17.01 -1.26 -2.97
C GLN A 142 15.74 -0.51 -2.55
N LEU A 143 14.60 -1.21 -2.44
CA LEU A 143 13.33 -0.62 -2.00
C LEU A 143 13.45 -0.06 -0.59
N MET A 144 14.02 -0.82 0.34
CA MET A 144 14.22 -0.39 1.72
C MET A 144 15.24 0.74 1.84
N GLY A 145 16.23 0.81 0.96
CA GLY A 145 17.13 1.95 0.87
C GLY A 145 16.44 3.27 0.51
N ASN A 146 15.29 3.20 -0.19
CA ASN A 146 14.49 4.38 -0.54
C ASN A 146 13.48 4.79 0.54
N PHE A 147 13.18 3.91 1.52
CA PHE A 147 12.43 4.34 2.70
C PHE A 147 13.36 5.22 3.55
N GLU A 148 12.88 6.41 3.94
CA GLU A 148 13.62 7.41 4.73
C GLU A 148 13.97 6.88 6.13
N SER A 149 14.90 5.92 6.24
CA SER A 149 15.24 5.14 7.43
C SER A 149 14.08 4.29 8.01
N VAL A 150 14.38 3.04 8.35
CA VAL A 150 13.45 2.17 9.09
C VAL A 150 13.04 2.78 10.44
N GLY A 151 13.91 3.58 11.05
CA GLY A 151 13.61 4.26 12.33
C GLY A 151 12.47 5.26 12.23
N ASP A 152 12.35 6.00 11.13
CA ASP A 152 11.24 6.92 10.89
C ASP A 152 9.90 6.18 10.72
N LEU A 153 9.89 5.10 9.93
CA LEU A 153 8.72 4.21 9.79
C LEU A 153 8.27 3.69 11.17
N LEU A 154 9.21 3.16 11.97
CA LEU A 154 8.90 2.65 13.31
C LEU A 154 8.39 3.75 14.24
N ALA A 155 9.00 4.94 14.23
CA ALA A 155 8.56 6.06 15.06
C ALA A 155 7.13 6.51 14.70
N LYS A 156 6.83 6.69 13.41
CA LYS A 156 5.48 7.01 12.93
C LYS A 156 4.47 5.95 13.32
N THR A 157 4.85 4.68 13.13
CA THR A 157 4.01 3.53 13.44
C THR A 157 3.72 3.45 14.93
N TYR A 158 4.74 3.45 15.79
CA TYR A 158 4.55 3.30 17.23
C TYR A 158 3.83 4.49 17.87
N SER A 159 3.99 5.69 17.33
CA SER A 159 3.18 6.85 17.74
C SER A 159 1.69 6.71 17.42
N SER A 160 1.29 5.76 16.57
CA SER A 160 -0.12 5.46 16.29
C SER A 160 -0.71 4.37 17.19
N VAL A 161 0.03 3.86 18.18
CA VAL A 161 -0.47 2.79 19.05
C VAL A 161 -1.73 3.19 19.82
N THR A 162 -2.72 2.30 19.83
CA THR A 162 -3.95 2.43 20.61
C THR A 162 -4.03 1.43 21.76
N ASP A 163 -3.46 0.24 21.58
CA ASP A 163 -3.33 -0.79 22.62
C ASP A 163 -1.86 -1.21 22.73
N PRO A 164 -1.15 -0.78 23.80
CA PRO A 164 0.26 -1.11 23.97
C PRO A 164 0.50 -2.56 24.43
N GLN A 165 -0.54 -3.30 24.83
CA GLN A 165 -0.42 -4.70 25.27
C GLN A 165 -0.69 -5.71 24.14
N ARG A 166 -0.99 -5.22 22.94
CA ARG A 166 -1.31 -6.05 21.79
C ARG A 166 -0.09 -6.86 21.33
N ASP A 167 -0.28 -8.17 21.21
CA ASP A 167 0.73 -9.06 20.62
C ASP A 167 0.67 -9.03 19.09
N PHE A 168 1.36 -8.05 18.51
CA PHE A 168 1.42 -7.86 17.07
C PHE A 168 2.09 -9.03 16.34
N MET A 169 3.05 -9.71 16.96
CA MET A 169 3.71 -10.84 16.29
C MET A 169 2.75 -12.00 16.10
N ALA A 170 2.02 -12.38 17.16
CA ALA A 170 1.03 -13.45 17.08
C ALA A 170 -0.12 -13.13 16.12
N GLU A 171 -0.54 -11.86 16.03
CA GLU A 171 -1.63 -11.46 15.13
C GLU A 171 -1.21 -11.38 13.65
N LEU A 172 0.04 -11.02 13.36
CA LEU A 172 0.47 -10.67 12.00
C LEU A 172 1.24 -11.81 11.29
N ASP A 173 1.76 -12.80 12.03
CA ASP A 173 2.43 -13.99 11.48
C ASP A 173 1.46 -15.18 11.33
N ASP A 174 0.42 -14.99 10.49
CA ASP A 174 -0.53 -16.05 10.16
C ASP A 174 0.03 -16.99 9.08
N ARG A 175 0.22 -18.27 9.43
CA ARG A 175 0.78 -19.30 8.55
C ARG A 175 -0.20 -19.81 7.49
N ASP A 176 -1.50 -19.63 7.69
CA ASP A 176 -2.53 -20.09 6.76
C ASP A 176 -2.85 -19.05 5.67
N SER A 177 -2.40 -17.82 5.88
CA SER A 177 -2.54 -16.72 4.92
C SER A 177 -1.63 -16.87 3.69
N VAL A 178 -1.92 -16.14 2.61
CA VAL A 178 -1.15 -16.25 1.35
C VAL A 178 0.30 -15.82 1.56
N ILE A 179 0.52 -14.66 2.18
CA ILE A 179 1.87 -14.12 2.47
C ILE A 179 2.05 -13.58 3.90
N GLY A 180 1.06 -13.70 4.77
CA GLY A 180 1.02 -13.00 6.05
C GLY A 180 0.64 -11.53 5.89
N SER A 181 1.02 -10.72 6.89
CA SER A 181 1.07 -9.28 6.75
C SER A 181 2.50 -8.76 6.91
N PRO A 182 3.36 -8.96 5.89
CA PRO A 182 4.80 -8.80 6.03
C PRO A 182 5.21 -7.36 6.35
N MET A 183 4.54 -6.36 5.78
CA MET A 183 4.80 -4.95 6.10
C MET A 183 4.34 -4.56 7.51
N ALA A 184 3.16 -5.02 7.94
CA ALA A 184 2.70 -4.74 9.30
C ALA A 184 3.58 -5.44 10.32
N LEU A 185 4.00 -6.69 10.07
CA LEU A 185 4.89 -7.43 10.95
C LEU A 185 6.25 -6.74 11.07
N MET A 186 6.79 -6.22 9.96
CA MET A 186 8.01 -5.41 9.98
C MET A 186 7.84 -4.12 10.80
N ALA A 187 6.69 -3.44 10.66
CA ALA A 187 6.45 -2.16 11.31
C ALA A 187 6.06 -2.28 12.79
N TRP A 188 5.39 -3.36 13.20
CA TRP A 188 4.82 -3.54 14.54
C TRP A 188 5.40 -4.69 15.35
N GLY A 189 6.02 -5.70 14.72
CA GLY A 189 6.41 -6.95 15.40
C GLY A 189 7.40 -6.73 16.55
N ALA A 190 8.27 -5.74 16.43
CA ALA A 190 9.22 -5.39 17.48
C ALA A 190 8.65 -4.45 18.57
N PHE A 191 7.40 -3.98 18.45
CA PHE A 191 6.83 -2.96 19.33
C PHE A 191 6.87 -3.38 20.80
N GLN A 192 6.37 -4.58 21.11
CA GLN A 192 6.31 -5.12 22.48
C GLN A 192 7.70 -5.39 23.10
N HIS A 193 8.75 -5.48 22.28
CA HIS A 193 10.13 -5.68 22.72
C HIS A 193 10.94 -4.38 22.74
N SER A 194 10.32 -3.28 22.31
CA SER A 194 10.94 -1.97 22.22
C SER A 194 10.79 -1.20 23.53
N GLN A 195 11.82 -0.42 23.89
CA GLN A 195 11.74 0.62 24.93
C GLN A 195 11.72 2.02 24.32
N TRP A 196 11.40 2.14 23.02
CA TRP A 196 11.37 3.42 22.32
C TRP A 196 10.33 4.35 22.98
N PRO A 197 10.72 5.57 23.38
CA PRO A 197 9.79 6.50 23.99
C PRO A 197 8.78 6.97 22.94
N VAL A 198 7.52 6.65 23.16
CA VAL A 198 6.43 7.01 22.26
C VAL A 198 5.46 7.94 22.96
N LYS A 199 4.97 8.92 22.20
CA LYS A 199 3.81 9.72 22.60
C LYS A 199 2.67 9.36 21.65
N PRO A 200 1.74 8.47 22.06
CA PRO A 200 0.68 8.04 21.19
C PRO A 200 -0.26 9.19 20.84
N VAL A 201 -0.66 9.29 19.58
CA VAL A 201 -1.64 10.30 19.12
C VAL A 201 -2.97 10.14 19.86
N SER A 202 -3.34 8.89 20.16
CA SER A 202 -4.55 8.50 20.90
C SER A 202 -4.70 9.14 22.28
N VAL A 203 -3.59 9.56 22.91
CA VAL A 203 -3.61 10.22 24.24
C VAL A 203 -4.14 11.65 24.13
N GLU A 204 -3.82 12.37 23.05
CA GLU A 204 -4.30 13.75 22.83
C GLU A 204 -5.60 13.78 22.04
N HIS A 205 -5.75 12.83 21.12
CA HIS A 205 -6.84 12.74 20.17
C HIS A 205 -7.35 11.29 20.19
N PRO A 206 -8.38 10.96 20.99
CA PRO A 206 -8.86 9.59 21.07
C PRO A 206 -9.51 9.16 19.74
N PRO A 207 -9.54 7.86 19.40
CA PRO A 207 -10.18 7.34 18.18
C PRO A 207 -11.70 7.59 18.09
N THR A 208 -12.31 8.10 19.14
CA THR A 208 -13.72 8.52 19.19
C THR A 208 -13.92 10.01 18.94
N GLN A 209 -12.84 10.80 18.82
CA GLN A 209 -12.93 12.23 18.59
C GLN A 209 -13.40 12.49 17.16
N GLU A 210 -14.52 13.20 17.04
CA GLU A 210 -15.06 13.61 15.76
C GLU A 210 -14.31 14.83 15.18
N SER A 211 -14.15 14.84 13.87
CA SER A 211 -13.70 15.99 13.09
C SER A 211 -14.91 16.68 12.44
N PRO A 212 -15.10 18.00 12.67
CA PRO A 212 -16.13 18.79 12.00
C PRO A 212 -15.67 19.34 10.64
N VAL A 213 -14.44 19.06 10.22
CA VAL A 213 -13.88 19.58 8.98
C VAL A 213 -14.51 18.87 7.78
N GLU A 214 -15.02 19.65 6.83
CA GLU A 214 -15.51 19.15 5.55
C GLU A 214 -14.38 18.42 4.81
N THR A 215 -14.55 17.11 4.61
CA THR A 215 -13.48 16.22 4.15
C THR A 215 -13.89 15.41 2.93
N LEU A 216 -13.04 15.38 1.90
CA LEU A 216 -13.16 14.44 0.79
C LEU A 216 -12.19 13.27 1.00
N LEU A 217 -12.71 12.06 1.06
CA LEU A 217 -11.93 10.84 1.11
C LEU A 217 -11.98 10.10 -0.22
N ILE A 218 -10.80 9.74 -0.73
CA ILE A 218 -10.68 9.12 -2.05
C ILE A 218 -9.88 7.81 -1.94
N TYR A 219 -10.46 6.72 -2.44
CA TYR A 219 -9.85 5.39 -2.43
C TYR A 219 -9.92 4.74 -3.81
N GLY A 220 -8.86 4.04 -4.17
CA GLY A 220 -8.68 3.29 -5.41
C GLY A 220 -9.40 1.96 -5.46
N SER A 221 -9.67 1.38 -4.30
CA SER A 221 -10.52 0.20 -4.20
C SER A 221 -11.65 0.45 -3.22
N LYS A 222 -12.85 0.03 -3.64
CA LYS A 222 -14.05 0.06 -2.83
C LYS A 222 -13.89 -0.79 -1.59
N GLU A 223 -13.22 -1.92 -1.67
CA GLU A 223 -12.96 -2.78 -0.52
C GLU A 223 -12.15 -2.05 0.57
N ALA A 224 -11.03 -1.40 0.20
CA ALA A 224 -10.23 -0.65 1.16
C ALA A 224 -10.99 0.57 1.72
N GLY A 225 -11.71 1.28 0.85
CA GLY A 225 -12.53 2.42 1.25
C GLY A 225 -13.65 2.04 2.22
N GLU A 226 -14.37 0.95 1.98
CA GLU A 226 -15.45 0.45 2.84
C GLU A 226 -14.91 -0.08 4.17
N GLU A 227 -13.78 -0.81 4.17
CA GLU A 227 -13.11 -1.23 5.40
C GLU A 227 -12.71 -0.02 6.24
N PHE A 228 -12.13 1.00 5.62
CA PHE A 228 -11.78 2.24 6.30
C PHE A 228 -13.02 2.97 6.84
N ARG A 229 -14.05 3.15 6.02
CA ARG A 229 -15.31 3.79 6.43
C ARG A 229 -15.97 3.05 7.59
N GLY A 230 -15.93 1.72 7.60
CA GLY A 230 -16.48 0.91 8.68
C GLY A 230 -15.74 1.11 10.02
N ARG A 231 -14.41 1.33 9.97
CA ARG A 231 -13.60 1.51 11.19
C ARG A 231 -13.59 2.94 11.71
N TYR A 232 -13.54 3.91 10.80
CA TYR A 232 -13.24 5.31 11.13
C TYR A 232 -14.26 6.32 10.61
N GLY A 233 -15.27 5.88 9.85
CA GLY A 233 -16.27 6.77 9.25
C GLY A 233 -17.02 7.61 10.28
N SER A 234 -17.24 7.10 11.49
CA SER A 234 -17.91 7.84 12.58
C SER A 234 -17.11 9.04 13.08
N MET A 235 -15.79 9.10 12.82
CA MET A 235 -14.99 10.28 13.16
C MET A 235 -15.25 11.45 12.20
N PHE A 236 -15.87 11.23 11.04
CA PHE A 236 -16.10 12.26 10.05
C PHE A 236 -17.56 12.69 10.06
N THR A 237 -17.85 13.85 10.63
CA THR A 237 -19.23 14.37 10.71
C THR A 237 -19.68 15.07 9.42
N ASN A 238 -18.75 15.43 8.54
CA ASN A 238 -19.00 16.03 7.25
C ASN A 238 -17.98 15.49 6.23
N ALA A 239 -18.26 14.32 5.66
CA ALA A 239 -17.37 13.69 4.70
C ALA A 239 -18.07 13.17 3.46
N GLU A 240 -17.43 13.44 2.34
CA GLU A 240 -17.73 12.88 1.04
C GLU A 240 -16.73 11.79 0.69
N TRP A 241 -17.18 10.80 -0.08
CA TRP A 241 -16.37 9.63 -0.37
C TRP A 241 -16.41 9.25 -1.84
N VAL A 242 -15.24 9.19 -2.45
CA VAL A 242 -15.05 8.69 -3.81
C VAL A 242 -14.27 7.38 -3.73
N MET A 243 -14.86 6.29 -4.20
CA MET A 243 -14.27 4.97 -4.16
C MET A 243 -14.29 4.37 -5.56
N PHE A 244 -13.12 4.04 -6.09
CA PHE A 244 -12.96 3.37 -7.38
C PHE A 244 -12.94 1.86 -7.22
N ASP A 245 -13.06 1.15 -8.32
CA ASP A 245 -12.92 -0.30 -8.37
C ASP A 245 -11.50 -0.70 -8.80
N ASP A 246 -10.87 -1.56 -8.00
CA ASP A 246 -9.66 -2.31 -8.37
C ASP A 246 -8.43 -1.48 -8.76
N LEU A 247 -8.32 -0.21 -8.36
CA LEU A 247 -7.06 0.52 -8.44
C LEU A 247 -6.20 0.17 -7.22
N GLY A 248 -4.90 0.02 -7.43
CA GLY A 248 -3.94 -0.04 -6.34
C GLY A 248 -3.74 1.33 -5.69
N HIS A 249 -3.09 1.33 -4.52
CA HIS A 249 -2.77 2.51 -3.73
C HIS A 249 -2.16 3.66 -4.55
N MET A 250 -1.24 3.36 -5.46
CA MET A 250 -0.56 4.38 -6.28
C MET A 250 -1.24 4.62 -7.64
N ASP A 251 -2.11 3.71 -8.07
CA ASP A 251 -2.81 3.83 -9.36
C ASP A 251 -3.79 5.00 -9.38
N VAL A 252 -4.35 5.37 -8.24
CA VAL A 252 -5.24 6.53 -8.12
C VAL A 252 -4.53 7.84 -8.51
N TRP A 253 -3.20 7.91 -8.42
CA TRP A 253 -2.42 9.08 -8.80
C TRP A 253 -2.05 9.00 -10.28
N LYS A 254 -1.72 7.80 -10.77
CA LYS A 254 -1.18 7.59 -12.13
C LYS A 254 -2.27 7.40 -13.19
N ILE A 255 -3.32 6.64 -12.87
CA ILE A 255 -4.39 6.26 -13.80
C ILE A 255 -5.48 7.33 -13.82
N ILE A 256 -5.88 7.86 -12.65
CA ILE A 256 -6.89 8.92 -12.60
C ILE A 256 -6.28 10.29 -12.99
N GLY A 257 -5.02 10.52 -12.63
CA GLY A 257 -4.21 11.64 -13.14
C GLY A 257 -4.92 13.00 -13.02
N ASP A 258 -5.13 13.65 -14.16
CA ASP A 258 -5.74 14.99 -14.24
C ASP A 258 -7.16 15.05 -13.67
N GLY A 259 -7.95 13.98 -13.79
CA GLY A 259 -9.29 13.90 -13.20
C GLY A 259 -9.27 13.97 -11.67
N MET A 260 -8.20 13.46 -11.04
CA MET A 260 -7.98 13.57 -9.60
C MET A 260 -7.72 15.02 -9.22
N THR A 261 -6.83 15.69 -9.95
CA THR A 261 -6.52 17.10 -9.75
C THR A 261 -7.77 17.96 -9.90
N HIS A 262 -8.59 17.74 -10.93
CA HIS A 262 -9.88 18.41 -11.12
C HIS A 262 -10.79 18.24 -9.90
N GLN A 263 -11.05 16.99 -9.51
CA GLN A 263 -11.88 16.68 -8.36
C GLN A 263 -11.37 17.38 -7.08
N ILE A 264 -10.06 17.36 -6.83
CA ILE A 264 -9.48 18.04 -5.67
C ILE A 264 -9.77 19.55 -5.73
N HIS A 265 -9.55 20.20 -6.87
CA HIS A 265 -9.82 21.62 -7.05
C HIS A 265 -11.29 21.97 -6.81
N ARG A 266 -12.21 21.24 -7.47
CA ARG A 266 -13.67 21.45 -7.29
C ARG A 266 -14.09 21.29 -5.85
N PHE A 267 -13.49 20.35 -5.12
CA PHE A 267 -13.81 20.16 -3.70
C PHE A 267 -13.22 21.27 -2.83
N VAL A 268 -11.93 21.58 -2.94
CA VAL A 268 -11.31 22.57 -2.04
C VAL A 268 -11.84 23.99 -2.27
N ASP A 269 -12.18 24.34 -3.51
CA ASP A 269 -12.70 25.66 -3.88
C ASP A 269 -14.20 25.75 -3.58
N ASP A 270 -14.99 24.79 -4.06
CA ASP A 270 -16.47 24.90 -4.07
C ASP A 270 -17.19 23.94 -3.12
N GLY A 271 -16.50 22.94 -2.57
CA GLY A 271 -17.12 21.88 -1.75
C GLY A 271 -17.86 20.85 -2.58
N VAL A 272 -17.54 20.74 -3.88
CA VAL A 272 -18.26 19.88 -4.82
C VAL A 272 -17.46 18.62 -5.13
N VAL A 273 -18.10 17.46 -4.98
CA VAL A 273 -17.63 16.20 -5.55
C VAL A 273 -17.94 16.21 -7.05
N ASP A 274 -16.91 16.26 -7.88
CA ASP A 274 -17.02 16.34 -9.34
C ASP A 274 -16.06 15.34 -9.99
N THR A 275 -16.63 14.21 -10.38
CA THR A 275 -15.93 13.12 -11.02
C THR A 275 -16.03 13.15 -12.55
N SER A 276 -16.53 14.26 -13.14
CA SER A 276 -16.81 14.34 -14.58
C SER A 276 -15.56 14.26 -15.46
N GLU A 277 -14.42 14.73 -14.97
CA GLU A 277 -13.11 14.65 -15.65
C GLU A 277 -12.36 13.33 -15.34
N ILE A 278 -12.95 12.43 -14.55
CA ILE A 278 -12.39 11.10 -14.35
C ILE A 278 -12.72 10.26 -15.58
N GLY A 279 -11.71 10.09 -16.44
CA GLY A 279 -11.82 9.26 -17.63
C GLY A 279 -12.16 7.80 -17.33
N THR A 280 -12.42 7.03 -18.39
CA THR A 280 -12.69 5.60 -18.26
C THR A 280 -11.46 4.87 -17.71
N ILE A 281 -11.61 4.24 -16.54
CA ILE A 281 -10.59 3.36 -15.97
C ILE A 281 -10.45 2.14 -16.88
N PRO A 282 -9.26 1.86 -17.44
CA PRO A 282 -9.08 0.72 -18.31
C PRO A 282 -9.32 -0.58 -17.55
N ARG A 283 -9.89 -1.57 -18.25
CA ARG A 283 -9.93 -2.94 -17.74
C ARG A 283 -8.51 -3.40 -17.45
N TRP A 284 -8.34 -4.10 -16.33
CA TRP A 284 -7.04 -4.63 -15.95
C TRP A 284 -6.58 -5.67 -16.98
N ASP A 285 -5.45 -5.41 -17.64
CA ASP A 285 -4.71 -6.38 -18.45
C ASP A 285 -3.65 -7.05 -17.58
N PHE A 286 -3.76 -8.35 -17.33
CA PHE A 286 -2.82 -9.11 -16.51
C PHE A 286 -1.52 -9.51 -17.23
N THR A 287 -1.33 -9.02 -18.45
CA THR A 287 -0.11 -9.28 -19.24
C THR A 287 1.05 -8.41 -18.73
N PRO A 288 2.14 -9.00 -18.22
CA PRO A 288 3.32 -8.24 -17.85
C PRO A 288 4.06 -7.75 -19.11
N GLN A 289 4.56 -6.51 -19.10
CA GLN A 289 5.36 -5.96 -20.22
C GLN A 289 6.84 -6.36 -20.16
N THR A 290 7.29 -6.84 -19.01
CA THR A 290 8.64 -7.32 -18.71
C THR A 290 8.57 -8.31 -17.55
N THR A 291 9.65 -8.97 -17.18
CA THR A 291 9.77 -9.71 -15.91
C THR A 291 10.75 -9.01 -14.97
N PHE A 292 10.70 -9.34 -13.66
CA PHE A 292 11.72 -8.87 -12.71
C PHE A 292 13.12 -9.26 -13.17
N TYR A 293 13.30 -10.49 -13.66
CA TYR A 293 14.59 -10.94 -14.17
C TYR A 293 15.06 -10.15 -15.40
N GLN A 294 14.18 -9.84 -16.34
CA GLN A 294 14.50 -9.00 -17.50
C GLN A 294 14.88 -7.57 -17.08
N MET A 295 14.17 -6.97 -16.12
CA MET A 295 14.53 -5.66 -15.57
C MET A 295 15.93 -5.68 -14.96
N PHE A 296 16.25 -6.72 -14.19
CA PHE A 296 17.58 -6.90 -13.62
C PHE A 296 18.68 -7.02 -14.69
N GLN A 297 18.44 -7.81 -15.75
CA GLN A 297 19.37 -7.94 -16.87
C GLN A 297 19.61 -6.59 -17.56
N GLN A 298 18.57 -5.80 -17.77
CA GLN A 298 18.68 -4.46 -18.37
C GLN A 298 19.53 -3.53 -17.48
N MET A 299 19.28 -3.46 -16.17
CA MET A 299 20.07 -2.64 -15.25
C MET A 299 21.55 -3.05 -15.21
N ALA A 300 21.83 -4.36 -15.15
CA ALA A 300 23.20 -4.88 -15.18
C ALA A 300 23.93 -4.53 -16.49
N SER A 301 23.22 -4.56 -17.63
CA SER A 301 23.77 -4.19 -18.93
C SER A 301 24.02 -2.69 -19.11
N GLN A 302 23.32 -1.83 -18.33
CA GLN A 302 23.54 -0.39 -18.33
C GLN A 302 24.67 0.02 -17.37
N GLY A 303 24.80 -0.65 -16.22
CA GLY A 303 25.91 -0.43 -15.28
C GLY A 303 27.28 -0.81 -15.85
N THR A 304 27.33 -1.72 -16.83
CA THR A 304 28.55 -2.09 -17.58
C THR A 304 28.91 -1.11 -18.70
N ARG A 305 28.06 -0.12 -19.00
CA ARG A 305 28.30 0.90 -20.05
C ARG A 305 28.74 2.26 -19.52
N GLN A 306 28.94 2.44 -18.21
CA GLN A 306 29.68 3.62 -17.73
C GLN A 306 31.16 3.44 -18.10
N PRO A 307 31.77 4.35 -18.89
CA PRO A 307 33.20 4.30 -19.11
C PRO A 307 33.90 4.54 -17.77
N SER A 308 34.89 3.72 -17.47
CA SER A 308 35.90 4.02 -16.46
C SER A 308 36.49 5.39 -16.80
N ASN A 309 36.20 6.40 -15.98
CA ASN A 309 37.00 7.61 -15.99
C ASN A 309 38.39 7.24 -15.47
N ASN A 310 39.29 6.97 -16.42
CA ASN A 310 40.74 7.02 -16.21
C ASN A 310 41.17 8.48 -16.07
#